data_AF-A0A419V425-F1
#
_entry.id   AF-A0A419V425-F1
#
_cell.length_a   1.000
_cell.length_b   1.000
_cell.length_c   1.000
_cell.angle_alpha   90.00
_cell.angle_beta   90.00
_cell.angle_gamma   90.00
#
_symmetry.space_group_name_H-M   'P 1'
#
loop_
_entity.id
_entity.type
_entity.pdbx_description
1 polymer ?
#
loop_
_entity_poly.entity_id
_entity_poly.type
_entity_poly.pdbx_seq_one_letter_code
_entity_poly.pdbx_strand_id
1 'polypeptide(L)'
;MYVVMNELNVPAPARGQMKERFGKSAGNMKEVEGCLDFMFLEQEKEDAPLVVFTKWESKEAYQNWLHSDQFKNAHKEKRESKEKSPASGNELKEFEVVHHL
;
A
#
# COMPACT_ATOMS: atom_id res chain seq x y z
N MET A 1 -14.17 -8.27 8.12
CA MET A 1 -12.76 -7.92 7.85
C MET A 1 -12.51 -7.90 6.36
N TYR A 2 -11.59 -7.03 5.93
CA TYR A 2 -11.27 -6.82 4.52
C TYR A 2 -9.76 -6.75 4.33
N VAL A 3 -9.25 -7.31 3.25
CA VAL A 3 -7.81 -7.29 2.93
C VAL A 3 -7.61 -6.73 1.53
N VAL A 4 -6.61 -5.88 1.38
CA VAL A 4 -6.19 -5.34 0.09
C VAL A 4 -4.70 -5.57 -0.08
N MET A 5 -4.34 -6.17 -1.20
CA MET A 5 -2.97 -6.36 -1.66
C MET A 5 -2.77 -5.53 -2.92
N ASN A 6 -1.89 -4.53 -2.83
CA ASN A 6 -1.52 -3.69 -3.96
C ASN A 6 -0.13 -4.10 -4.46
N GLU A 7 -0.07 -4.75 -5.61
CA GLU A 7 1.17 -5.14 -6.25
C GLU A 7 1.74 -3.97 -7.04
N LEU A 8 2.97 -3.57 -6.73
CA LEU A 8 3.68 -2.45 -7.32
C LEU A 8 4.79 -2.98 -8.22
N ASN A 9 4.65 -2.76 -9.53
CA ASN A 9 5.72 -3.05 -10.48
C ASN A 9 6.77 -1.95 -10.39
N VAL A 10 7.88 -2.20 -9.69
CA VAL A 10 8.95 -1.20 -9.47
C VAL A 10 10.22 -1.68 -10.17
N PRO A 11 10.80 -0.91 -11.12
CA PRO A 11 12.08 -1.23 -11.73
C PRO A 11 13.18 -1.36 -10.68
N ALA A 12 14.09 -2.32 -10.89
CA ALA A 12 15.22 -2.61 -10.00
C ALA A 12 15.92 -1.38 -9.39
N PRO A 13 16.33 -0.34 -10.16
CA PRO A 13 17.04 0.81 -9.59
C PRO A 13 16.20 1.63 -8.60
N ALA A 14 14.87 1.56 -8.67
CA ALA A 14 13.97 2.34 -7.82
C ALA A 14 13.44 1.57 -6.61
N ARG A 15 13.69 0.25 -6.52
CA ARG A 15 13.20 -0.60 -5.41
C ARG A 15 13.73 -0.16 -4.05
N GLY A 16 15.00 0.24 -3.95
CA GLY A 16 15.60 0.71 -2.71
C GLY A 16 14.92 1.96 -2.15
N GLN A 17 14.69 2.96 -3.02
CA GLN A 17 13.96 4.19 -2.65
C GLN A 17 12.52 3.88 -2.22
N MET A 18 11.85 2.95 -2.91
CA MET A 18 10.49 2.54 -2.56
C MET A 18 10.43 1.91 -1.16
N LYS A 19 11.37 1.01 -0.82
CA LYS A 19 11.47 0.40 0.52
C LYS A 19 11.65 1.44 1.62
N GLU A 20 12.53 2.42 1.41
CA GLU A 20 12.75 3.49 2.40
C GLU A 20 11.49 4.34 2.61
N ARG A 21 10.78 4.69 1.52
CA ARG A 21 9.54 5.47 1.60
C ARG A 21 8.45 4.75 2.40
N PHE A 22 8.19 3.48 2.09
CA PHE A 22 7.16 2.71 2.81
C PHE A 22 7.54 2.39 4.26
N GLY A 23 8.83 2.31 4.58
CA GLY A 23 9.30 2.22 5.97
C GLY A 23 8.85 3.42 6.80
N LYS A 24 8.84 4.63 6.24
CA LYS A 24 8.34 5.85 6.90
C LYS A 24 6.81 5.87 6.96
N SER A 25 6.12 5.35 5.94
CA SER A 25 4.65 5.30 5.88
C SER A 25 4.00 4.32 6.86
N ALA A 26 4.72 3.28 7.29
CA ALA A 26 4.21 2.27 8.21
C ALA A 26 3.74 2.85 9.56
N GLY A 27 4.37 3.94 10.03
CA GLY A 27 3.96 4.64 11.25
C GLY A 27 2.58 5.28 11.12
N ASN A 28 2.31 5.93 9.98
CA ASN A 28 1.07 6.68 9.74
C ASN A 28 -0.15 5.76 9.68
N MET A 29 0.01 4.53 9.19
CA MET A 29 -1.09 3.56 9.06
C MET A 29 -1.63 3.10 10.42
N LYS A 30 -0.86 3.21 11.50
CA LYS A 30 -1.33 2.88 12.86
C LYS A 30 -2.40 3.84 13.37
N GLU A 31 -2.42 5.06 12.86
CA GLU A 31 -3.38 6.09 13.26
C GLU A 31 -4.64 6.08 12.38
N VAL A 32 -4.68 5.22 11.35
CA VAL A 32 -5.82 5.10 10.46
C VAL A 32 -6.91 4.28 11.14
N GLU A 33 -8.07 4.89 11.34
CA GLU A 33 -9.23 4.23 11.90
C GLU A 33 -9.65 3.01 11.06
N GLY A 34 -9.85 1.88 11.74
CA GLY A 34 -10.23 0.61 11.13
C GLY A 34 -9.11 -0.11 10.36
N CYS A 35 -7.88 0.43 10.31
CA CYS A 35 -6.71 -0.31 9.82
C CYS A 35 -6.19 -1.25 10.90
N LEU A 36 -6.25 -2.55 10.64
CA LEU A 36 -5.82 -3.60 11.56
C LEU A 36 -4.36 -4.00 11.35
N ASP A 37 -3.86 -3.94 10.11
CA ASP A 37 -2.49 -4.31 9.80
C ASP A 37 -2.00 -3.64 8.51
N PHE A 38 -0.70 -3.39 8.46
CA PHE A 38 0.00 -2.84 7.30
C PHE A 38 1.36 -3.54 7.17
N MET A 39 1.61 -4.12 6.01
CA MET A 39 2.91 -4.70 5.69
C MET A 39 3.36 -4.28 4.30
N PHE A 40 4.65 -3.97 4.18
CA PHE A 40 5.30 -3.82 2.89
C PHE A 40 6.16 -5.06 2.64
N LEU A 41 5.77 -5.84 1.64
CA LEU A 41 6.29 -7.18 1.40
C LEU A 41 7.12 -7.21 0.13
N GLU A 42 8.23 -7.93 0.18
CA GLU A 42 8.99 -8.33 -0.99
C GLU A 42 8.75 -9.81 -1.23
N GLN A 43 8.44 -10.18 -2.48
CA GLN A 43 8.29 -11.58 -2.86
C GLN A 43 9.66 -12.24 -2.99
N GLU A 44 9.76 -13.52 -2.61
CA GLU A 44 10.98 -14.33 -2.77
C GLU A 44 11.39 -14.50 -4.24
N LYS A 45 10.41 -14.45 -5.16
CA LYS A 45 10.68 -14.53 -6.60
C LYS A 45 11.40 -13.25 -7.05
N GLU A 46 12.54 -13.41 -7.70
CA GLU A 46 13.28 -12.30 -8.31
C GLU A 46 12.41 -11.55 -9.33
N ASP A 47 12.62 -10.23 -9.41
CA ASP A 47 11.88 -9.29 -10.28
C ASP A 47 10.36 -9.27 -10.10
N ALA A 48 9.82 -9.90 -9.06
CA ALA A 48 8.40 -9.84 -8.76
C ALA A 48 8.01 -8.47 -8.18
N PRO A 49 6.72 -8.07 -8.33
CA PRO A 49 6.19 -6.85 -7.75
C PRO A 49 6.40 -6.78 -6.22
N LEU A 50 6.65 -5.58 -5.70
CA LEU A 50 6.55 -5.33 -4.27
C LEU A 50 5.07 -5.29 -3.88
N VAL A 51 4.69 -5.74 -2.69
CA VAL A 51 3.28 -5.80 -2.29
C VAL A 51 3.03 -4.93 -1.07
N VAL A 52 2.06 -4.03 -1.18
CA VAL A 52 1.48 -3.35 -0.03
C VAL A 52 0.29 -4.16 0.44
N PHE A 53 0.40 -4.77 1.61
CA PHE A 53 -0.69 -5.49 2.26
C PHE A 53 -1.34 -4.58 3.31
N THR A 54 -2.67 -4.52 3.30
CA THR A 54 -3.45 -3.83 4.33
C THR A 54 -4.62 -4.69 4.76
N LYS A 55 -4.85 -4.76 6.08
CA LYS A 55 -5.99 -5.44 6.69
C LYS A 55 -6.87 -4.43 7.38
N TRP A 56 -8.18 -4.60 7.26
CA TRP A 56 -9.19 -3.64 7.72
C TRP A 56 -10.31 -4.35 8.48
N GLU A 57 -10.93 -3.63 9.41
CA GLU A 57 -12.12 -4.08 10.13
C GLU A 57 -13.27 -4.39 9.17
N SER A 58 -13.47 -3.52 8.17
CA SER A 58 -14.51 -3.64 7.16
C SER A 58 -14.07 -3.08 5.80
N LYS A 59 -14.82 -3.38 4.74
CA LYS A 59 -14.63 -2.73 3.43
C LYS A 59 -14.87 -1.22 3.50
N GLU A 60 -15.80 -0.80 4.35
CA GLU A 60 -16.12 0.62 4.55
C GLU A 60 -14.95 1.40 5.16
N ALA A 61 -14.26 0.84 6.16
CA ALA A 61 -13.05 1.45 6.73
C ALA A 61 -11.98 1.70 5.67
N TYR A 62 -11.73 0.71 4.79
CA TYR A 62 -10.82 0.88 3.65
C TYR A 62 -11.27 2.00 2.70
N GLN A 63 -12.55 2.04 2.34
CA GLN A 63 -13.09 3.07 1.45
C GLN A 63 -13.04 4.48 2.08
N ASN A 64 -13.27 4.59 3.38
CA ASN A 64 -13.13 5.85 4.11
C ASN A 64 -11.68 6.32 4.09
N TRP A 65 -10.72 5.40 4.30
CA TRP A 65 -9.30 5.72 4.19
C TRP A 65 -8.92 6.19 2.78
N LEU A 66 -9.37 5.52 1.71
CA LEU A 66 -9.09 5.95 0.33
C LEU A 66 -9.52 7.40 0.04
N HIS A 67 -10.61 7.85 0.67
CA HIS A 67 -11.12 9.22 0.51
C HIS A 67 -10.55 10.22 1.52
N SER A 68 -9.81 9.76 2.52
CA SER A 68 -9.22 10.58 3.58
C SER A 68 -8.11 11.51 3.07
N ASP A 69 -7.88 12.59 3.80
CA ASP A 69 -6.73 13.48 3.52
C ASP A 69 -5.40 12.80 3.83
N GLN A 70 -5.38 11.82 4.74
CA GLN A 70 -4.18 11.05 5.05
C GLN A 70 -3.72 10.23 3.84
N PHE A 71 -4.66 9.57 3.14
CA PHE A 71 -4.37 8.89 1.88
C PHE A 71 -3.90 9.87 0.80
N LYS A 72 -4.60 11.00 0.63
CA LYS A 72 -4.21 12.03 -0.34
C LYS A 72 -2.80 12.55 -0.06
N ASN A 73 -2.45 12.81 1.20
CA ASN A 73 -1.14 13.30 1.62
C ASN A 73 -0.03 12.26 1.38
N ALA A 74 -0.28 11.00 1.73
CA ALA A 74 0.65 9.89 1.46
C ALA A 74 0.89 9.68 -0.05
N HIS A 75 -0.07 10.04 -0.89
CA HIS A 75 0.00 9.94 -2.35
C HIS A 75 0.20 11.31 -3.03
N LYS A 76 0.47 12.38 -2.29
CA LYS A 76 0.58 13.75 -2.83
C LYS A 76 1.85 13.95 -3.64
N GLU A 77 2.97 13.36 -3.20
CA GLU A 77 4.22 13.31 -3.98
C GLU A 77 4.02 12.64 -5.36
N LYS A 78 3.00 11.78 -5.50
CA LYS A 78 2.61 11.12 -6.75
C LYS A 78 1.93 12.07 -7.76
N ARG A 79 1.43 13.23 -7.31
CA ARG A 79 0.70 14.22 -8.15
C ARG A 79 1.49 15.49 -8.44
N GLU A 80 2.31 15.97 -7.51
CA GLU A 80 3.01 17.27 -7.65
C GLU A 80 4.40 17.16 -8.30
N SER A 81 5.01 15.97 -8.31
CA SER A 81 6.24 15.74 -9.07
C SER A 81 5.92 15.37 -10.53
N LYS A 82 6.48 16.11 -11.50
CA LYS A 82 6.55 15.67 -12.90
C LYS A 82 7.44 14.41 -13.08
N GLU A 83 8.03 13.92 -11.99
CA GLU A 83 8.76 12.66 -11.96
C GLU A 83 7.75 11.51 -11.90
N LYS A 84 7.80 10.65 -12.92
CA LYS A 84 6.99 9.44 -12.96
C LYS A 84 7.20 8.66 -11.67
N SER A 85 6.10 8.22 -11.06
CA SER A 85 6.15 7.30 -9.93
C SER A 85 7.12 6.16 -10.27
N PRO A 86 8.02 5.77 -9.35
CA PRO A 86 8.95 4.69 -9.63
C PRO A 86 8.23 3.36 -9.92
N ALA A 87 6.93 3.23 -9.63
CA ALA A 87 6.14 2.12 -10.11
C ALA A 87 5.68 2.32 -11.57
N SER A 88 5.98 1.35 -12.45
CA SER A 88 5.52 1.31 -13.85
C SER A 88 4.05 0.92 -14.00
N GLY A 89 3.44 0.41 -12.93
CA GLY A 89 2.03 0.07 -12.83
C GLY A 89 1.70 -0.53 -11.47
N ASN A 90 0.42 -0.70 -11.18
CA ASN A 90 -0.02 -1.45 -10.01
C ASN A 90 -1.24 -2.33 -10.30
N GLU A 91 -1.38 -3.41 -9.53
CA GLU A 91 -2.53 -4.31 -9.57
C GLU A 91 -3.12 -4.43 -8.16
N LEU A 92 -4.41 -4.12 -8.02
CA LEU A 92 -5.12 -4.24 -6.75
C LEU A 92 -5.85 -5.58 -6.69
N LYS A 93 -5.64 -6.30 -5.60
CA LYS A 93 -6.37 -7.52 -5.23
C LYS A 93 -7.09 -7.28 -3.91
N GLU A 94 -8.40 -7.45 -3.95
CA GLU A 94 -9.32 -7.11 -2.88
C GLU A 94 -10.03 -8.38 -2.38
N PHE A 95 -10.09 -8.57 -1.06
CA PHE A 95 -10.56 -9.80 -0.45
C PHE A 95 -11.50 -9.53 0.71
N GLU A 96 -12.65 -10.20 0.71
CA GLU A 96 -13.44 -10.39 1.92
C GLU A 96 -12.87 -11.55 2.72
N VAL A 97 -12.57 -11.30 4.00
CA VAL A 97 -11.96 -12.32 4.86
C VAL A 97 -13.05 -13.25 5.37
N VAL A 98 -13.08 -14.47 4.85
CA VAL A 98 -14.07 -15.51 5.23
C VAL A 98 -13.73 -16.13 6.59
N HIS A 99 -12.45 -16.33 6.88
CA HIS A 99 -11.96 -16.90 8.14
C HIS A 99 -10.67 -16.21 8.59
N HIS A 100 -10.50 -16.01 9.90
CA HIS A 100 -9.25 -15.57 10.54
C HIS A 100 -9.18 -16.17 11.96
N LEU A 101 -7.96 -16.24 12.52
CA LEU A 101 -7.73 -16.65 13.91
C LEU A 101 -8.31 -15.66 14.92
#